data_AF-A0A2N6LIB5-F1
#
_entry.id   AF-A0A2N6LIB5-F1
#
_cell.length_a   1.000
_cell.length_b   1.000
_cell.length_c   1.000
_cell.angle_alpha   90.00
_cell.angle_beta   90.00
_cell.angle_gamma   90.00
#
_symmetry.space_group_name_H-M   'P 1'
#
loop_
_entity.id
_entity.type
_entity.pdbx_description
1 polymer ?
#
loop_
_entity_poly.entity_id
_entity_poly.type
_entity_poly.pdbx_seq_one_letter_code
_entity_poly.pdbx_strand_id
1 'polypeptide(L)'
;MSIHEILILPLRKALNTEGFLYFSWVIVGAVFVLLFLLLFWRFIISLPKKTRRLFFIAGAIYVAGTIGTEMVGGYYANYYTQTNMIYALITTVEEVLEMMGIIVFIYALLSYISFYMNGIDVGFHIMDRKKQRLIT
;
A
#
# COMPACT_ATOMS: atom_id res chain seq x y z
N MET A 1 13.53 -5.82 7.55
CA MET A 1 13.91 -4.49 8.04
C MET A 1 13.12 -3.45 7.27
N SER A 2 11.92 -3.17 7.75
CA SER A 2 11.06 -2.14 7.17
C SER A 2 11.50 -0.76 7.62
N ILE A 3 11.15 0.30 6.87
CA ILE A 3 11.54 1.67 7.19
C ILE A 3 10.93 2.13 8.53
N HIS A 4 9.70 1.69 8.84
CA HIS A 4 9.08 1.99 10.13
C HIS A 4 9.91 1.41 11.29
N GLU A 5 10.46 0.20 11.13
CA GLU A 5 11.28 -0.50 12.14
C GLU A 5 12.55 0.27 12.51
N ILE A 6 13.19 0.89 11.51
CA ILE A 6 14.38 1.73 11.70
C ILE A 6 14.04 3.04 12.44
N LEU A 7 12.85 3.59 12.20
CA LEU A 7 12.45 4.89 12.68
C LEU A 7 11.87 4.86 14.10
N ILE A 8 11.45 3.68 14.58
CA ILE A 8 10.91 3.49 15.92
C ILE A 8 11.92 3.89 17.02
N LEU A 9 13.17 3.42 16.95
CA LEU A 9 14.19 3.68 17.97
C LEU A 9 14.57 5.17 18.11
N PRO A 10 14.89 5.91 17.03
CA PRO A 10 15.23 7.33 17.14
C PRO A 10 14.03 8.20 17.57
N LEU A 11 12.81 7.90 17.10
CA LEU A 11 11.62 8.67 17.49
C LEU A 11 11.21 8.43 18.93
N ARG A 12 11.28 7.18 19.41
CA ARG A 12 11.02 6.87 20.83
C ARG A 12 11.97 7.66 21.73
N LYS A 13 13.26 7.69 21.39
CA LYS A 13 14.28 8.40 22.16
C LYS A 13 14.07 9.93 22.14
N ALA A 14 13.54 10.46 21.04
CA ALA A 14 13.25 11.88 20.90
C ALA A 14 11.95 12.32 21.61
N LEU A 15 10.93 11.45 21.65
CA LEU A 15 9.58 11.80 22.12
C LEU A 15 9.23 11.29 23.53
N ASN A 16 10.11 10.51 24.18
CA ASN A 16 9.90 9.95 25.53
C ASN A 16 8.52 9.26 25.68
N THR A 17 8.07 8.56 24.62
CA THR A 17 6.75 7.91 24.62
C THR A 17 6.81 6.52 25.27
N GLU A 18 5.96 6.29 26.28
CA GLU A 18 5.74 5.00 26.95
C GLU A 18 4.29 4.51 26.75
N GLY A 19 4.04 3.19 26.84
CA GLY A 19 2.69 2.61 26.86
C GLY A 19 2.03 2.44 25.48
N PHE A 20 0.72 2.73 25.36
CA PHE A 20 -0.09 2.57 24.12
C PHE A 20 0.41 3.37 22.90
N LEU A 21 1.35 4.30 23.11
CA LEU A 21 2.03 5.11 22.08
C LEU A 21 3.50 4.69 21.90
N TYR A 22 3.83 3.42 22.20
CA TYR A 22 5.19 2.88 22.13
C TYR A 22 5.88 3.15 20.79
N PHE A 23 5.10 3.20 19.71
CA PHE A 23 5.54 3.46 18.36
C PHE A 23 5.09 4.85 17.92
N SER A 24 5.87 5.85 18.31
CA SER A 24 5.70 7.26 17.90
C SER A 24 5.51 7.48 16.39
N TRP A 25 5.96 6.53 15.56
CA TRP A 25 5.79 6.55 14.11
C TRP A 25 4.32 6.53 13.67
N VAL A 26 3.40 5.93 14.44
CA VAL A 26 1.97 5.91 14.10
C VAL A 26 1.41 7.32 13.94
N ILE A 27 1.85 8.26 14.77
CA ILE A 27 1.41 9.66 14.69
C ILE A 27 1.90 10.29 13.38
N VAL A 28 3.17 10.07 13.04
CA VAL A 28 3.77 10.57 11.79
C VAL A 28 3.08 9.94 10.58
N GLY A 29 2.88 8.62 10.60
CA GLY A 29 2.16 7.88 9.57
C GLY A 29 0.72 8.34 9.42
N ALA A 30 0.00 8.56 10.52
CA ALA A 30 -1.38 9.06 10.51
C ALA A 30 -1.47 10.46 9.90
N VAL A 31 -0.57 11.38 10.28
CA VAL A 31 -0.50 12.72 9.67
C VAL A 31 -0.20 12.62 8.17
N PHE A 32 0.74 11.76 7.78
CA PHE A 32 1.07 11.54 6.36
C PHE A 32 -0.12 10.99 5.56
N VAL A 33 -0.83 9.99 6.10
CA VAL A 33 -2.05 9.43 5.49
C VAL A 33 -3.14 10.50 5.38
N LEU A 34 -3.33 11.34 6.41
CA LEU A 34 -4.31 12.43 6.38
C LEU A 34 -3.97 13.46 5.31
N LEU A 35 -2.71 13.90 5.23
CA LEU A 35 -2.24 14.81 4.20
C LEU A 35 -2.41 14.21 2.80
N PHE A 36 -2.06 12.94 2.62
CA PHE A 36 -2.25 12.22 1.38
C PHE A 36 -3.74 12.17 0.98
N LEU A 37 -4.63 11.81 1.90
CA LEU A 37 -6.06 11.79 1.66
C LEU A 37 -6.59 13.18 1.28
N LEU A 38 -6.11 14.26 1.90
CA LEU A 38 -6.51 15.63 1.58
C LEU A 38 -6.02 16.07 0.20
N LEU A 39 -4.74 15.82 -0.11
CA LEU A 39 -4.13 16.16 -1.40
C LEU A 39 -4.79 15.41 -2.55
N PHE A 40 -5.02 14.11 -2.36
CA PHE A 40 -5.61 13.22 -3.37
C PHE A 40 -7.13 13.10 -3.25
N TRP A 41 -7.79 13.88 -2.38
CA TRP A 41 -9.23 13.79 -2.13
C TRP A 41 -10.04 13.94 -3.43
N ARG A 42 -9.71 14.97 -4.22
CA ARG A 42 -10.36 15.26 -5.50
C ARG A 42 -10.18 14.10 -6.48
N PHE A 43 -8.98 13.52 -6.54
CA PHE A 43 -8.69 12.36 -7.37
C PHE A 43 -9.52 11.16 -6.93
N ILE A 44 -9.51 10.82 -5.65
CA ILE A 44 -10.23 9.66 -5.09
C ILE A 44 -11.74 9.76 -5.34
N ILE A 45 -12.33 10.94 -5.20
CA ILE A 45 -13.77 11.14 -5.46
C ILE A 45 -14.09 11.01 -6.94
N SER A 46 -13.20 11.45 -7.84
CA SER A 46 -13.36 11.35 -9.29
C SER A 46 -13.25 9.92 -9.84
N LEU A 47 -12.74 8.96 -9.03
CA LEU A 47 -12.60 7.57 -9.43
C LEU A 47 -13.96 6.88 -9.64
N PRO A 48 -14.05 5.93 -10.60
CA PRO A 48 -15.19 5.03 -10.73
C PRO A 48 -15.53 4.33 -9.40
N LYS A 49 -16.82 4.10 -9.13
CA LYS A 49 -17.31 3.54 -7.86
C LYS A 49 -16.60 2.23 -7.44
N LYS A 50 -16.25 1.38 -8.41
CA LYS A 50 -15.53 0.11 -8.17
C LYS A 50 -14.10 0.36 -7.69
N THR A 51 -13.33 1.14 -8.44
CA THR A 51 -11.95 1.52 -8.09
C THR A 51 -11.89 2.23 -6.75
N ARG A 52 -12.80 3.16 -6.49
CA ARG A 52 -12.85 3.90 -5.22
C ARG A 52 -13.04 2.98 -4.02
N ARG A 53 -13.89 1.96 -4.12
CA ARG A 53 -14.07 0.95 -3.07
C ARG A 53 -12.78 0.18 -2.81
N LEU A 54 -12.07 -0.23 -3.87
CA LEU A 54 -10.80 -0.95 -3.74
C LEU A 54 -9.72 -0.08 -3.07
N PHE A 55 -9.67 1.22 -3.35
CA PHE A 55 -8.77 2.16 -2.65
C PHE A 55 -9.03 2.18 -1.14
N PHE A 56 -10.29 2.30 -0.71
CA PHE A 56 -10.62 2.29 0.71
C PHE A 56 -10.36 0.94 1.37
N ILE A 57 -10.63 -0.17 0.69
CA ILE A 57 -10.33 -1.52 1.20
C ILE A 57 -8.81 -1.71 1.36
N ALA A 58 -8.03 -1.31 0.35
CA ALA A 58 -6.57 -1.37 0.41
C ALA A 58 -6.01 -0.56 1.59
N GLY A 59 -6.47 0.69 1.74
CA GLY A 59 -6.07 1.55 2.84
C GLY A 59 -6.49 0.98 4.20
N ALA A 60 -7.70 0.43 4.31
CA ALA A 60 -8.18 -0.17 5.55
C ALA A 60 -7.36 -1.41 5.95
N ILE A 61 -7.02 -2.29 5.00
CA ILE A 61 -6.19 -3.47 5.27
C ILE A 61 -4.80 -3.04 5.74
N TYR A 62 -4.18 -2.08 5.03
CA TYR A 62 -2.85 -1.58 5.37
C TYR A 62 -2.82 -0.95 6.77
N VAL A 63 -3.73 0.01 7.02
CA VAL A 63 -3.79 0.74 8.30
C VAL A 63 -4.19 -0.17 9.46
N ALA A 64 -5.12 -1.11 9.25
CA ALA A 64 -5.51 -2.07 10.28
C ALA A 64 -4.37 -3.06 10.59
N GLY A 65 -3.56 -3.42 9.58
CA GLY A 65 -2.32 -4.16 9.76
C GLY A 65 -1.39 -3.41 10.70
N THR A 66 -0.88 -2.25 10.27
CA THR A 66 0.10 -1.47 11.04
C THR A 66 -0.41 -1.11 12.45
N ILE A 67 -1.63 -0.56 12.60
CA ILE A 67 -2.14 -0.17 13.93
C ILE A 67 -2.44 -1.39 14.80
N GLY A 68 -3.09 -2.41 14.22
CA GLY A 68 -3.53 -3.58 14.97
C GLY A 68 -2.35 -4.39 15.50
N THR A 69 -1.34 -4.63 14.68
CA THR A 69 -0.16 -5.38 15.09
C THR A 69 0.75 -4.57 15.99
N GLU A 70 0.85 -3.25 15.83
CA GLU A 70 1.62 -2.43 16.76
C GLU A 70 1.00 -2.35 18.16
N MET A 71 -0.33 -2.29 18.27
CA MET A 71 -0.99 -2.34 19.57
C MET A 71 -0.75 -3.69 20.27
N VAL A 72 -0.85 -4.79 19.53
CA VAL A 72 -0.63 -6.15 20.05
C VAL A 72 0.85 -6.39 20.37
N GLY A 73 1.75 -5.97 19.48
CA GLY A 73 3.20 -6.08 19.63
C GLY A 73 3.74 -5.19 20.75
N GLY A 74 3.22 -3.97 20.90
CA GLY A 74 3.58 -3.05 21.99
C GLY A 74 3.12 -3.57 23.36
N TYR A 75 1.91 -4.14 23.45
CA TYR A 75 1.47 -4.82 24.68
C TYR A 75 2.36 -6.02 25.01
N TYR A 76 2.70 -6.85 24.01
CA TYR A 76 3.51 -8.05 24.21
C TYR A 76 4.97 -7.73 24.59
N ALA A 77 5.59 -6.74 23.94
CA ALA A 77 6.97 -6.31 24.18
C ALA A 77 7.18 -5.65 25.56
N ASN A 78 6.11 -5.16 26.20
CA ASN A 78 6.18 -4.60 27.56
C ASN A 78 6.30 -5.70 28.63
N TYR A 79 5.80 -6.91 28.35
CA TYR A 79 5.84 -8.04 29.29
C TYR A 79 6.87 -9.13 28.93
N TYR A 80 7.28 -9.21 27.65
CA TYR A 80 8.15 -10.27 27.14
C TYR A 80 9.28 -9.71 26.25
N THR A 81 10.43 -10.38 26.24
CA THR A 81 11.58 -10.01 25.40
C THR A 81 11.26 -10.14 23.91
N GLN A 82 11.76 -9.21 23.08
CA GLN A 82 11.55 -9.17 21.62
C GLN A 82 12.10 -10.38 20.84
N THR A 83 12.75 -11.33 21.50
CA THR A 83 13.32 -12.55 20.90
C THR A 83 12.34 -13.74 20.90
N ASN A 84 11.10 -13.54 21.32
CA ASN A 84 10.13 -14.62 21.43
C ASN A 84 9.48 -14.94 20.06
N MET A 85 9.23 -16.23 19.79
CA MET A 85 8.63 -16.71 18.53
C MET A 85 7.24 -16.10 18.28
N ILE A 86 6.51 -15.75 19.34
CA ILE A 86 5.21 -15.07 19.24
C ILE A 86 5.35 -13.66 18.67
N TYR A 87 6.40 -12.92 19.03
CA TYR A 87 6.67 -11.59 18.47
C TYR A 87 6.96 -11.69 16.97
N ALA A 88 7.78 -12.67 16.56
CA ALA A 88 8.05 -12.92 15.14
C ALA A 88 6.78 -13.25 14.33
N LEU A 89 5.82 -14.00 14.91
CA LEU A 89 4.53 -14.28 14.27
C LEU A 89 3.68 -13.02 14.14
N ILE A 90 3.62 -12.17 15.17
CA ILE A 90 2.89 -10.89 15.12
C ILE A 90 3.46 -10.00 14.01
N THR A 91 4.78 -9.85 13.94
CA THR A 91 5.46 -9.10 12.87
C THR A 91 5.21 -9.71 11.50
N THR A 92 5.20 -11.04 11.37
CA THR A 92 4.88 -11.68 10.08
C THR A 92 3.45 -11.36 9.63
N VAL A 93 2.49 -11.38 10.56
CA VAL A 93 1.09 -11.02 10.27
C VAL A 93 0.97 -9.56 9.85
N GLU A 94 1.72 -8.65 10.49
CA GLU A 94 1.81 -7.24 10.11
C GLU A 94 2.27 -7.09 8.67
N GLU A 95 3.42 -7.68 8.34
CA GLU A 95 4.01 -7.60 7.00
C GLU A 95 3.06 -8.17 5.94
N VAL A 96 2.36 -9.28 6.23
CA VAL A 96 1.38 -9.87 5.31
C VAL A 96 0.20 -8.92 5.07
N LEU A 97 -0.34 -8.30 6.13
CA LEU A 97 -1.45 -7.34 6.00
C LEU A 97 -1.01 -6.11 5.19
N GLU A 98 0.18 -5.57 5.45
CA GLU A 98 0.72 -4.45 4.69
C GLU A 98 0.87 -4.80 3.20
N MET A 99 1.47 -5.95 2.89
CA MET A 99 1.66 -6.40 1.51
C MET A 99 0.32 -6.66 0.79
N MET A 100 -0.67 -7.24 1.47
CA MET A 100 -2.01 -7.42 0.91
C MET A 100 -2.67 -6.07 0.61
N GLY A 101 -2.55 -5.09 1.50
CA GLY A 101 -3.04 -3.72 1.26
C GLY A 101 -2.42 -3.13 -0.02
N ILE A 102 -1.10 -3.26 -0.18
CA ILE A 102 -0.36 -2.78 -1.37
C ILE A 102 -0.84 -3.49 -2.64
N ILE A 103 -1.02 -4.82 -2.61
CA ILE A 103 -1.48 -5.60 -3.77
C ILE A 103 -2.88 -5.14 -4.20
N VAL A 104 -3.81 -4.95 -3.26
CA VAL A 104 -5.16 -4.45 -3.56
C VAL A 104 -5.10 -3.02 -4.13
N PHE A 105 -4.20 -2.18 -3.63
CA PHE A 105 -3.99 -0.83 -4.14
C PHE A 105 -3.49 -0.83 -5.59
N ILE A 106 -2.47 -1.64 -5.89
CA ILE A 106 -1.92 -1.80 -7.25
C ILE A 106 -3.01 -2.34 -8.19
N TYR A 107 -3.78 -3.34 -7.75
CA TYR A 107 -4.91 -3.87 -8.52
C TYR A 107 -5.94 -2.78 -8.82
N ALA A 108 -6.25 -1.93 -7.85
CA ALA A 108 -7.18 -0.82 -8.04
C ALA A 108 -6.67 0.16 -9.11
N LEU A 109 -5.37 0.50 -9.09
CA LEU A 109 -4.73 1.36 -10.09
C LEU A 109 -4.75 0.73 -11.49
N LEU A 110 -4.40 -0.55 -11.61
CA LEU A 110 -4.44 -1.26 -12.90
C LEU A 110 -5.87 -1.35 -13.44
N SER A 111 -6.84 -1.62 -12.57
CA SER A 111 -8.26 -1.62 -12.93
C SER A 111 -8.73 -0.25 -13.40
N TYR A 112 -8.25 0.83 -12.76
CA TYR A 112 -8.51 2.20 -13.21
C TYR A 112 -7.93 2.45 -14.60
N ILE A 113 -6.66 2.15 -14.83
CA ILE A 113 -6.00 2.37 -16.13
C ILE A 113 -6.71 1.56 -17.23
N SER A 114 -7.00 0.29 -16.97
CA SER A 114 -7.69 -0.58 -17.93
C SER A 114 -9.11 -0.09 -18.25
N PHE A 115 -9.77 0.62 -17.35
CA PHE A 115 -11.10 1.19 -17.62
C PHE A 115 -11.04 2.34 -18.63
N TYR A 116 -9.93 3.10 -18.68
CA TYR A 116 -9.76 4.23 -19.61
C TYR A 116 -9.00 3.85 -20.89
N MET A 117 -8.19 2.80 -20.87
CA MET A 117 -7.58 2.27 -22.09
C MET A 117 -8.59 1.39 -22.84
N ASN A 118 -9.34 2.00 -23.77
CA ASN A 118 -9.99 1.24 -24.84
C ASN A 118 -8.90 0.44 -25.57
N GLY A 119 -9.16 -0.85 -25.80
CA GLY A 119 -8.17 -1.87 -26.18
C GLY A 119 -7.08 -1.39 -27.15
N ILE A 120 -5.84 -1.74 -26.85
CA ILE A 120 -4.72 -1.53 -27.75
C ILE A 120 -4.90 -2.51 -28.93
N ASP A 121 -5.55 -2.05 -29.99
CA ASP A 121 -5.69 -2.80 -31.23
C ASP A 121 -4.35 -2.73 -31.99
N VAL A 122 -3.54 -3.78 -31.85
CA VAL A 122 -2.26 -3.89 -32.55
C VAL A 122 -2.53 -4.43 -33.95
N GLY A 123 -2.83 -3.53 -34.89
CA GLY A 123 -3.01 -3.86 -36.30
C GLY A 123 -1.68 -4.15 -36.99
N PHE A 124 -1.40 -5.41 -37.33
CA PHE A 124 -0.26 -5.76 -38.19
C PHE A 124 -0.61 -5.52 -39.66
N HIS A 125 -0.12 -4.42 -40.23
CA HIS A 125 -0.25 -4.17 -41.66
C HIS A 125 0.88 -4.86 -42.44
N ILE A 126 0.64 -6.11 -42.87
CA ILE A 126 1.56 -6.84 -43.76
C ILE A 126 1.36 -6.31 -45.18
N MET A 127 2.34 -5.55 -45.68
CA MET A 127 2.33 -5.03 -47.06
C MET A 127 2.78 -6.13 -48.03
N ASP A 128 1.83 -6.73 -48.77
CA ASP A 128 2.15 -7.73 -49.79
C ASP A 128 2.66 -7.05 -51.08
N ARG A 129 3.87 -7.44 -51.50
CA ARG A 129 4.67 -6.83 -52.57
C ARG A 129 4.40 -7.48 -53.94
N LYS A 130 3.15 -7.86 -54.24
CA LYS A 130 2.77 -8.58 -55.47
C LYS A 130 1.78 -7.79 -56.36
N LYS A 131 2.08 -6.53 -56.72
CA LYS A 131 1.36 -5.87 -57.84
C LYS A 131 2.08 -4.71 -58.55
N GLN A 132 3.41 -4.71 -58.60
CA GLN A 132 4.18 -3.68 -59.35
C GLN A 132 4.84 -4.19 -60.65
N ARG A 133 4.59 -5.44 -61.08
CA ARG A 133 5.20 -6.01 -62.31
C ARG A 133 4.28 -6.13 -63.53
N LEU A 134 3.15 -5.42 -63.57
CA LEU A 134 2.21 -5.47 -64.72
C LEU A 134 2.13 -4.17 -65.53
N ILE A 135 3.04 -3.22 -65.31
CA ILE A 135 3.12 -1.99 -66.11
C ILE A 135 4.60 -1.71 -66.43
N THR A 136 5.19 -2.53 -67.29
CA THR A 136 6.37 -2.18 -68.10
C THR A 136 6.30 -3.03 -69.36
#